data_AF-A0AB33FEP7-F1
#
_entry.id   AF-A0AB33FEP7-F1
#
_cell.length_a   1.000
_cell.length_b   1.000
_cell.length_c   1.000
_cell.angle_alpha   90.00
_cell.angle_beta   90.00
_cell.angle_gamma   90.00
#
_symmetry.space_group_name_H-M   'P 1'
#
loop_
_entity.id
_entity.type
_entity.pdbx_description
1 polymer ?
#
loop_
_entity_poly.entity_id
_entity_poly.type
_entity_poly.pdbx_seq_one_letter_code
_entity_poly.pdbx_strand_id
1 'polypeptide(L)' 'MRVEQNRKARQSARTIEERTLDAEARASSWLADGNAAAEAGKHADAERCWAKAQFWLDRYNLLAGRGSRPAPKR' A
#
# COMPACT_ATOMS: atom_id res chain seq x y z
N MET A 1 13.27 -45.66 1.18
CA MET A 1 12.73 -44.80 2.24
C MET A 1 12.46 -43.43 1.65
N ARG A 2 11.26 -42.91 1.93
CA ARG A 2 10.62 -41.73 1.35
C ARG A 2 10.77 -40.56 2.32
N VAL A 3 11.30 -39.42 1.87
CA VAL A 3 11.03 -38.12 2.51
C VAL A 3 11.00 -37.03 1.43
N GLU A 4 9.82 -36.87 0.84
CA GLU A 4 9.37 -35.60 0.26
C GLU A 4 9.51 -34.51 1.34
N GLN A 5 10.39 -33.53 1.13
CA GLN A 5 10.36 -32.30 1.91
C GLN A 5 9.91 -31.14 1.00
N ASN A 6 8.60 -30.95 1.07
CA ASN A 6 7.80 -29.86 0.60
C ASN A 6 8.43 -28.49 0.95
N ARG A 7 9.25 -27.93 0.06
CA ARG A 7 9.70 -26.53 0.15
C ARG A 7 8.61 -25.63 -0.42
N LYS A 8 7.56 -25.37 0.36
CA LYS A 8 6.85 -24.09 0.24
C LYS A 8 7.84 -23.04 0.70
N ALA A 9 8.61 -22.49 -0.22
CA ALA A 9 9.49 -21.35 0.05
C ALA A 9 8.63 -20.29 0.75
N ARG A 10 8.97 -19.97 2.02
CA ARG A 10 8.42 -18.78 2.67
C ARG A 10 8.75 -17.64 1.72
N GLN A 11 7.74 -17.07 1.04
CA GLN A 11 7.94 -15.85 0.26
C GLN A 11 8.68 -14.87 1.16
N SER A 12 9.87 -14.45 0.73
CA SER A 12 10.69 -13.48 1.45
C SER A 12 9.78 -12.31 1.78
N ALA A 13 9.70 -11.93 3.05
CA ALA A 13 8.94 -10.75 3.43
C ALA A 13 9.50 -9.57 2.61
N ARG A 14 8.64 -8.89 1.84
CA ARG A 14 9.01 -7.70 1.06
C ARG A 14 9.78 -6.72 1.95
N THR A 15 10.89 -6.21 1.44
CA THR A 15 11.72 -5.20 2.10
C THR A 15 10.90 -3.95 2.42
N ILE A 16 11.39 -3.12 3.35
CA ILE A 16 10.74 -1.83 3.65
C ILE A 16 10.67 -0.95 2.39
N GLU A 17 11.67 -1.01 1.53
CA GLU A 17 11.71 -0.26 0.27
C GLU A 17 10.61 -0.71 -0.70
N GLU A 18 10.50 -2.02 -0.98
CA GLU A 18 9.45 -2.57 -1.83
C GLU A 18 8.04 -2.26 -1.28
N ARG A 19 7.89 -2.28 0.04
CA ARG A 19 6.62 -1.94 0.70
C ARG A 19 6.32 -0.44 0.62
N THR A 20 7.34 0.41 0.60
CA THR A 20 7.19 1.86 0.45
C THR A 20 6.73 2.18 -0.97
N LEU A 21 7.38 1.58 -1.98
CA LEU A 21 6.98 1.71 -3.39
C LEU A 21 5.56 1.17 -3.64
N ASP A 22 5.19 0.02 -3.05
CA ASP A 22 3.83 -0.52 -3.15
C ASP A 22 2.80 0.43 -2.52
N ALA A 23 3.11 1.04 -1.39
CA ALA A 23 2.22 1.99 -0.74
C ALA A 23 2.03 3.26 -1.59
N GLU A 24 3.12 3.80 -2.16
CA GLU A 24 3.08 4.96 -3.04
C GLU A 24 2.26 4.68 -4.32
N ALA A 25 2.54 3.56 -4.99
CA ALA A 25 1.83 3.17 -6.21
C ALA A 25 0.32 3.01 -5.96
N ARG A 26 -0.06 2.37 -4.85
CA ARG A 26 -1.48 2.22 -4.48
C ARG A 26 -2.12 3.55 -4.13
N ALA A 27 -1.44 4.42 -3.38
CA ALA A 27 -1.96 5.75 -3.08
C ALA A 27 -2.26 6.53 -4.37
N SER A 28 -1.31 6.53 -5.32
CA SER A 28 -1.48 7.19 -6.62
C SER A 28 -2.66 6.62 -7.42
N SER A 29 -2.80 5.29 -7.50
CA SER A 29 -3.93 4.64 -8.18
C SER A 29 -5.27 5.06 -7.57
N TRP A 30 -5.41 5.01 -6.24
CA TRP A 30 -6.66 5.38 -5.57
C TRP A 30 -6.98 6.88 -5.70
N LEU A 31 -5.97 7.75 -5.78
CA LEU A 31 -6.19 9.17 -6.08
C LEU A 31 -6.72 9.34 -7.51
N ALA A 32 -6.13 8.65 -8.48
CA ALA A 32 -6.58 8.70 -9.87
C ALA A 32 -8.04 8.21 -10.01
N ASP A 33 -8.38 7.09 -9.37
CA ASP A 33 -9.74 6.55 -9.35
C ASP A 33 -10.72 7.51 -8.68
N GLY A 34 -10.32 8.13 -7.55
CA GLY A 34 -11.15 9.10 -6.84
C GLY A 34 -11.40 10.36 -7.67
N ASN A 35 -10.39 10.85 -8.37
CA ASN A 35 -10.53 11.99 -9.28
C ASN A 35 -11.46 11.63 -10.44
N ALA A 36 -11.28 10.48 -11.08
CA ALA A 36 -12.16 10.02 -12.15
C ALA A 36 -13.63 9.87 -11.70
N ALA A 37 -13.86 9.37 -10.48
CA ALA A 37 -15.19 9.28 -9.90
C ALA A 37 -15.79 10.66 -9.62
N ALA A 38 -15.00 11.61 -9.12
CA ALA A 38 -15.44 12.99 -8.86
C ALA A 38 -15.82 13.71 -10.16
N GLU A 39 -15.01 13.59 -11.21
CA GLU A 39 -15.30 14.15 -12.54
C GLU A 39 -16.56 13.52 -13.16
N ALA A 40 -16.85 12.25 -12.84
CA ALA A 40 -18.09 11.59 -13.24
C ALA A 40 -19.31 11.94 -12.36
N GLY A 41 -19.17 12.87 -11.40
CA GLY A 41 -20.22 13.27 -10.46
C GLY A 41 -20.54 12.25 -9.36
N LYS A 42 -19.74 11.18 -9.24
CA LYS A 42 -19.92 10.09 -8.27
C LYS A 42 -19.20 10.41 -6.96
N HIS A 43 -19.61 11.49 -6.29
CA HIS A 43 -18.88 12.03 -5.14
C HIS A 43 -18.71 11.02 -3.99
N ALA A 44 -19.71 10.19 -3.69
CA ALA A 44 -19.59 9.16 -2.65
C ALA A 44 -18.52 8.11 -2.97
N ASP A 45 -18.33 7.76 -4.24
CA ASP A 45 -17.29 6.83 -4.66
C ASP A 45 -15.91 7.52 -4.66
N ALA A 46 -15.86 8.80 -5.02
CA ALA A 46 -14.65 9.60 -4.91
C ALA A 46 -14.14 9.67 -3.46
N GLU A 47 -15.03 9.96 -2.50
CA GLU A 47 -14.68 10.00 -1.08
C GLU A 47 -14.11 8.67 -0.56
N ARG A 48 -14.70 7.55 -0.99
CA ARG A 48 -14.18 6.21 -0.65
C ARG A 48 -12.79 5.98 -1.22
N CYS A 49 -12.55 6.39 -2.46
CA CYS A 49 -11.26 6.26 -3.11
C CYS A 49 -10.21 7.14 -2.43
N TRP A 50 -10.53 8.40 -2.13
CA TRP A 50 -9.63 9.32 -1.44
C TRP A 50 -9.32 8.87 -0.01
N ALA A 51 -10.30 8.35 0.74
CA ALA A 51 -10.06 7.76 2.05
C ALA A 51 -9.09 6.56 1.95
N LYS A 52 -9.22 5.75 0.90
CA LYS A 52 -8.31 4.63 0.66
C LYS A 52 -6.91 5.09 0.24
N ALA A 53 -6.82 6.14 -0.58
CA ALA A 53 -5.55 6.77 -0.92
C ALA A 53 -4.84 7.30 0.32
N GLN A 54 -5.57 8.00 1.20
CA GLN A 54 -5.04 8.53 2.46
C GLN A 54 -4.44 7.44 3.33
N PHE A 55 -5.13 6.30 3.48
CA PHE A 55 -4.58 5.14 4.19
C PHE A 55 -3.22 4.68 3.64
N TRP A 56 -3.06 4.66 2.31
CA TRP A 56 -1.81 4.25 1.68
C TRP A 56 -0.71 5.33 1.80
N LEU A 57 -1.07 6.61 1.77
CA LEU A 57 -0.15 7.72 2.05
C LEU A 57 0.36 7.67 3.49
N ASP A 58 -0.50 7.42 4.46
CA ASP A 58 -0.10 7.25 5.87
C ASP A 58 0.84 6.05 6.04
N ARG A 59 0.57 4.96 5.32
CA ARG A 59 1.45 3.79 5.29
C ARG A 59 2.81 4.12 4.66
N TYR A 60 2.83 4.84 3.54
CA TYR A 60 4.05 5.32 2.92
C TYR A 60 4.86 6.18 3.89
N ASN A 61 4.22 7.16 4.53
CA ASN A 61 4.86 8.07 5.49
C ASN A 61 5.46 7.32 6.69
N LEU A 62 4.76 6.30 7.21
CA LEU A 62 5.29 5.43 8.26
C LEU A 62 6.54 4.67 7.81
N LEU A 63 6.51 4.07 6.61
CA LEU A 63 7.62 3.26 6.10
C LEU A 63 8.83 4.10 5.70
N ALA A 64 8.59 5.28 5.16
CA ALA A 64 9.61 6.25 4.76
C ALA A 64 10.17 7.07 5.94
N GLY A 65 9.63 6.92 7.15
CA GLY A 65 10.04 7.71 8.32
C GLY A 65 9.65 9.18 8.26
N ARG A 66 8.64 9.52 7.46
CA ARG A 66 8.11 10.88 7.27
C ARG A 66 6.88 11.18 8.13
N GLY A 67 6.34 10.17 8.83
CA GLY A 67 5.19 10.31 9.72
C GLY A 67 5.58 10.67 11.16
N SER A 68 4.59 11.01 11.98
CA SER A 68 4.78 11.32 13.42
C SER A 68 5.22 10.11 14.26
N ARG A 69 5.18 8.90 13.69
CA ARG A 69 5.61 7.65 14.35
C ARG A 69 6.94 7.19 13.75
N PRO A 70 7.84 6.63 14.57
CA PRO A 70 9.11 6.11 14.07
C PRO A 70 8.89 4.98 13.06
N ALA A 71 9.71 4.95 12.01
CA ALA A 71 9.68 3.90 11.00
C ALA A 71 9.99 2.52 11.62
N PRO A 72 9.45 1.43 11.07
CA PRO A 72 9.80 0.08 11.50
C PRO A 72 11.29 -0.18 11.28
N LYS A 73 11.90 -0.95 12.20
CA LYS A 73 13.30 -1.37 12.08
C LYS A 73 13.47 -2.21 10.80
N ARG A 74 14.57 -1.94 10.08
CA ARG A 74 14.97 -2.66 8.87
C ARG A 74 15.41 -4.08 9.20
#